data_AF-A0A4S8ZTE2-F1
#
_entry.id   AF-A0A4S8ZTE2-F1
#
_cell.length_a   1.000
_cell.length_b   1.000
_cell.length_c   1.000
_cell.angle_alpha   90.00
_cell.angle_beta   90.00
_cell.angle_gamma   90.00
#
_symmetry.space_group_name_H-M   'P 1'
#
loop_
_entity.id
_entity.type
_entity.pdbx_description
1 polymer ?
#
loop_
_entity_poly.entity_id
_entity_poly.type
_entity_poly.pdbx_seq_one_letter_code
_entity_poly.pdbx_strand_id
1 'polypeptide(L)'
;MATPNPLADSSSDPTPVSSKTYTIAGVHTTVYGLDELASAAKEVAVLWLLHPRLQVQSIMAPIAAASIHDWNGRSASKSKGLIAVSFDQRNHGTREVNPLANESWKKNNPTHAQDMFSIFHGTAQDTSMLIDFLSSYVFPDSSHTITKHLVLGISLGGHSTWQCIIHDPRITTAVVVIGCPDYKFLMADRAKKSKLSTWTSSEGKDFLGSTDYPKGLCDATDKWDPKAFLVGDKLQPTEDQKKTLRPLLKEKLGGKHIMCLSGGKDKLVPYTCSAPFLDWLKTGVDKESGWFNDQGIVLEDIVDETAGHEYSAKMKVEAVRFISENLAGEGSLKAGTRTSKI
;
A
#
# COMPACT_ATOMS: atom_id res chain seq x y z
N MET A 1 -5.61 0.52 -23.72
CA MET A 1 -4.75 1.68 -23.41
C MET A 1 -3.58 1.20 -22.58
N ALA A 2 -2.40 1.80 -22.76
CA ALA A 2 -1.25 1.53 -21.89
C ALA A 2 -1.59 1.95 -20.45
N THR A 3 -0.97 1.30 -19.46
CA THR A 3 -1.11 1.75 -18.05
C THR A 3 -0.34 3.07 -17.95
N PRO A 4 -0.99 4.20 -17.62
CA PRO A 4 -0.29 5.48 -17.48
C PRO A 4 0.63 5.43 -16.26
N ASN A 5 1.69 6.23 -16.28
CA ASN A 5 2.50 6.48 -15.10
C ASN A 5 1.70 7.38 -14.14
N PRO A 6 1.28 6.90 -12.94
CA PRO A 6 0.48 7.69 -12.02
C PRO A 6 1.19 8.93 -11.46
N LEU A 7 2.51 9.05 -11.67
CA LEU A 7 3.37 10.13 -11.19
C LEU A 7 3.76 11.13 -12.28
N ALA A 8 3.23 11.00 -13.51
CA ALA A 8 3.65 11.80 -14.66
C ALA A 8 3.44 13.32 -14.51
N ASP A 9 2.37 13.73 -13.81
CA ASP A 9 2.03 15.15 -13.62
C ASP A 9 2.52 15.66 -12.25
N SER A 10 3.84 15.77 -12.07
CA SER A 10 4.41 16.49 -10.92
C SER A 10 4.67 17.96 -11.25
N SER A 11 3.77 18.82 -10.77
CA SER A 11 4.09 20.22 -10.49
C SER A 11 5.28 20.27 -9.50
N SER A 12 6.38 20.90 -9.93
CA SER A 12 7.62 21.17 -9.17
C SER A 12 8.00 20.10 -8.14
N ASP A 13 8.84 19.15 -8.54
CA ASP A 13 9.40 18.18 -7.61
C ASP A 13 10.13 18.90 -6.45
N PRO A 14 10.05 18.36 -5.22
CA PRO A 14 10.79 18.92 -4.08
C PRO A 14 12.30 18.86 -4.33
N THR A 15 13.04 19.72 -3.64
CA THR A 15 14.51 19.64 -3.60
C THR A 15 14.92 18.21 -3.21
N PRO A 16 15.79 17.53 -3.98
CA PRO A 16 16.23 16.19 -3.64
C PRO A 16 16.91 16.13 -2.26
N VAL A 17 16.82 14.96 -1.63
CA VAL A 17 17.54 14.60 -0.40
C VAL A 17 18.68 13.63 -0.72
N SER A 18 19.59 13.40 0.22
CA SER A 18 20.65 12.39 0.11
C SER A 18 20.08 11.03 -0.25
N SER A 19 20.82 10.25 -1.03
CA SER A 19 20.45 8.88 -1.38
C SER A 19 21.67 7.97 -1.43
N LYS A 20 21.52 6.73 -0.96
CA LYS A 20 22.55 5.71 -0.98
C LYS A 20 21.93 4.35 -1.23
N THR A 21 22.47 3.61 -2.19
CA THR A 21 22.01 2.26 -2.53
C THR A 21 22.85 1.21 -1.82
N TYR A 22 22.15 0.24 -1.22
CA TYR A 22 22.70 -0.94 -0.59
C TYR A 22 22.23 -2.18 -1.35
N THR A 23 23.01 -3.26 -1.30
CA THR A 23 22.54 -4.57 -1.75
C THR A 23 22.20 -5.40 -0.52
N ILE A 24 20.91 -5.57 -0.25
CA ILE A 24 20.40 -6.28 0.94
C ILE A 24 19.65 -7.51 0.46
N ALA A 25 20.10 -8.70 0.89
CA ALA A 25 19.52 -9.99 0.45
C ALA A 25 19.39 -10.13 -1.08
N GLY A 26 20.35 -9.57 -1.83
CA GLY A 26 20.33 -9.60 -3.31
C GLY A 26 19.38 -8.60 -3.96
N VAL A 27 18.80 -7.66 -3.20
CA VAL A 27 17.92 -6.60 -3.69
C VAL A 27 18.66 -5.26 -3.62
N HIS A 28 18.60 -4.47 -4.70
CA HIS A 28 19.08 -3.09 -4.70
C HIS A 28 18.08 -2.21 -3.93
N THR A 29 18.49 -1.77 -2.75
CA THR A 29 17.68 -1.01 -1.79
C THR A 29 18.26 0.39 -1.65
N THR A 30 17.54 1.39 -2.16
CA THR A 30 17.95 2.80 -2.06
C THR A 30 17.35 3.43 -0.82
N VAL A 31 18.22 3.96 0.02
CA VAL A 31 17.87 4.68 1.25
C VAL A 31 18.04 6.16 1.00
N TYR A 32 17.00 6.94 1.30
CA TYR A 32 16.98 8.39 1.19
C TYR A 32 16.96 9.01 2.59
N GLY A 33 17.59 10.18 2.75
CA GLY A 33 17.46 10.96 3.98
C GLY A 33 18.51 10.70 5.05
N LEU A 34 19.58 9.95 4.77
CA LEU A 34 20.58 9.61 5.79
C LEU A 34 21.36 10.84 6.26
N ASP A 35 21.77 11.72 5.33
CA ASP A 35 22.50 12.94 5.66
C ASP A 35 21.56 14.03 6.27
N GLU A 36 20.26 13.86 6.09
CA GLU A 36 19.21 14.73 6.63
C GLU A 36 18.81 14.37 8.08
N LEU A 37 19.36 13.29 8.64
CA LEU A 37 19.14 12.93 10.04
C LEU A 37 19.83 13.94 10.96
N ALA A 38 19.09 14.43 11.96
CA ALA A 38 19.70 15.20 13.03
C ALA A 38 20.69 14.32 13.81
N SER A 39 21.89 14.84 14.10
CA SER A 39 22.91 14.11 14.87
C SER A 39 22.45 13.69 16.28
N ALA A 40 21.47 14.41 16.83
CA ALA A 40 20.85 14.10 18.12
C ALA A 40 19.70 13.08 18.04
N ALA A 41 19.20 12.75 16.84
CA ALA A 41 18.11 11.80 16.69
C ALA A 41 18.58 10.41 17.08
N LYS A 42 17.95 9.80 18.09
CA LYS A 42 18.28 8.42 18.53
C LYS A 42 17.33 7.39 17.92
N GLU A 43 16.12 7.83 17.60
CA GLU A 43 15.13 7.01 16.93
C GLU A 43 15.02 7.39 15.46
N VAL A 44 14.80 6.41 14.60
CA VAL A 44 14.54 6.61 13.18
C VAL A 44 13.29 5.85 12.79
N ALA A 45 12.39 6.54 12.09
CA ALA A 45 11.29 5.91 11.37
C ALA A 45 11.69 5.65 9.92
N VAL A 46 11.16 4.58 9.34
CA VAL A 46 11.40 4.21 7.95
C VAL A 46 10.09 4.27 7.18
N LEU A 47 10.07 5.06 6.11
CA LEU A 47 9.01 5.07 5.11
C LEU A 47 9.39 4.17 3.91
N TRP A 48 8.76 3.01 3.81
CA TRP A 48 8.90 2.11 2.66
C TRP A 48 8.06 2.60 1.49
N LEU A 49 8.69 2.82 0.35
CA LEU A 49 8.08 3.40 -0.86
C LEU A 49 7.98 2.35 -1.98
N LEU A 50 6.74 1.97 -2.31
CA LEU A 50 6.44 0.91 -3.29
C LEU A 50 5.88 1.53 -4.58
N HIS A 51 6.66 1.44 -5.67
CA HIS A 51 6.37 2.14 -6.93
C HIS A 51 5.20 1.54 -7.75
N PRO A 52 4.61 2.28 -8.71
CA PRO A 52 3.56 1.75 -9.57
C PRO A 52 4.09 0.77 -10.64
N ARG A 53 3.18 0.02 -11.27
CA ARG A 53 3.51 -0.95 -12.32
C ARG A 53 4.19 -0.27 -13.51
N LEU A 54 5.09 -0.98 -14.19
CA LEU A 54 5.89 -0.51 -15.33
C LEU A 54 6.85 0.65 -15.00
N GLN A 55 7.05 0.96 -13.72
CA GLN A 55 8.01 1.96 -13.26
C GLN A 55 9.17 1.31 -12.50
N VAL A 56 10.12 2.14 -12.07
CA VAL A 56 11.31 1.75 -11.30
C VAL A 56 11.36 2.52 -9.99
N GLN A 57 12.14 2.04 -9.03
CA GLN A 57 12.21 2.58 -7.66
C GLN A 57 12.52 4.08 -7.58
N SER A 58 13.32 4.61 -8.51
CA SER A 58 13.75 6.01 -8.49
C SER A 58 12.60 6.99 -8.68
N ILE A 59 11.47 6.55 -9.25
CA ILE A 59 10.27 7.38 -9.39
C ILE A 59 9.67 7.81 -8.03
N MET A 60 10.05 7.11 -6.95
CA MET A 60 9.58 7.41 -5.60
C MET A 60 10.42 8.49 -4.90
N ALA A 61 11.55 8.92 -5.47
CA ALA A 61 12.45 9.89 -4.85
C ALA A 61 11.79 11.25 -4.52
N PRO A 62 10.91 11.83 -5.37
CA PRO A 62 10.20 13.06 -5.00
C PRO A 62 9.30 12.89 -3.77
N ILE A 63 8.72 11.70 -3.56
CA ILE A 63 7.88 11.41 -2.39
C ILE A 63 8.76 11.30 -1.14
N ALA A 64 9.91 10.62 -1.25
CA ALA A 64 10.89 10.57 -0.18
C ALA A 64 11.29 11.99 0.27
N ALA A 65 11.68 12.84 -0.69
CA ALA A 65 12.07 14.21 -0.43
C ALA A 65 10.94 15.02 0.22
N ALA A 66 9.72 14.97 -0.32
CA ALA A 66 8.56 15.69 0.25
C ALA A 66 8.30 15.30 1.71
N SER A 67 8.30 13.99 2.01
CA SER A 67 8.04 13.50 3.36
C SER A 67 9.17 13.84 4.34
N ILE A 68 10.43 13.74 3.92
CA ILE A 68 11.59 14.05 4.76
C ILE A 68 11.66 15.56 5.05
N HIS A 69 11.45 16.42 4.04
CA HIS A 69 11.42 17.87 4.23
C HIS A 69 10.29 18.32 5.15
N ASP A 70 9.07 17.79 4.98
CA ASP A 70 7.96 18.12 5.88
C ASP A 70 8.26 17.69 7.32
N TRP A 71 8.82 16.48 7.50
CA TRP A 71 9.16 15.98 8.82
C TRP A 71 10.26 16.82 9.49
N ASN A 72 11.33 17.15 8.76
CA ASN A 72 12.44 17.95 9.27
C ASN A 72 12.05 19.40 9.60
N GLY A 73 10.96 19.92 9.01
CA GLY A 73 10.37 21.19 9.41
C GLY A 73 9.73 21.19 10.80
N ARG A 74 9.52 20.03 11.42
CA ARG A 74 8.84 19.87 12.72
C ARG A 74 9.84 19.75 13.86
N SER A 75 9.49 20.27 15.04
CA SER A 75 10.37 20.25 16.23
C SER A 75 10.73 18.85 16.72
N ALA A 76 9.80 17.88 16.59
CA ALA A 76 10.00 16.48 16.98
C ALA A 76 11.07 15.75 16.15
N SER A 77 11.42 16.27 14.97
CA SER A 77 12.47 15.67 14.11
C SER A 77 13.85 15.65 14.76
N LYS A 78 14.09 16.51 15.75
CA LYS A 78 15.37 16.61 16.47
C LYS A 78 15.71 15.35 17.27
N SER A 79 14.71 14.64 17.78
CA SER A 79 14.88 13.41 18.56
C SER A 79 14.54 12.15 17.77
N LYS A 80 13.67 12.28 16.76
CA LYS A 80 13.22 11.18 15.90
C LYS A 80 13.37 11.53 14.43
N GLY A 81 14.27 10.87 13.72
CA GLY A 81 14.49 11.06 12.30
C GLY A 81 13.51 10.29 11.42
N LEU A 82 13.47 10.65 10.13
CA LEU A 82 12.76 9.91 9.09
C LEU A 82 13.72 9.63 7.95
N ILE A 83 13.83 8.37 7.57
CA ILE A 83 14.43 7.96 6.29
C ILE A 83 13.35 7.33 5.42
N ALA A 84 13.57 7.33 4.11
CA ALA A 84 12.72 6.60 3.17
C ALA A 84 13.52 5.52 2.45
N VAL A 85 12.86 4.44 2.06
CA VAL A 85 13.50 3.31 1.38
C VAL A 85 12.67 2.90 0.18
N SER A 86 13.30 2.77 -0.98
CA SER A 86 12.69 2.18 -2.17
C SER A 86 13.57 1.04 -2.71
N PHE A 87 12.93 0.16 -3.46
CA PHE A 87 13.58 -0.92 -4.19
C PHE A 87 12.72 -1.27 -5.40
N ASP A 88 13.32 -1.85 -6.44
CA ASP A 88 12.54 -2.30 -7.59
C ASP A 88 11.65 -3.47 -7.17
N GLN A 89 10.36 -3.36 -7.46
CA GLN A 89 9.42 -4.44 -7.24
C GLN A 89 9.78 -5.64 -8.13
N ARG A 90 9.24 -6.80 -7.78
CA ARG A 90 9.50 -8.02 -8.57
C ARG A 90 9.11 -7.81 -10.03
N ASN A 91 9.94 -8.34 -10.91
CA ASN A 91 9.80 -8.22 -12.35
C ASN A 91 9.79 -6.77 -12.87
N HIS A 92 10.33 -5.79 -12.14
CA HIS A 92 10.46 -4.39 -12.59
C HIS A 92 11.90 -3.90 -12.47
N GLY A 93 12.25 -2.85 -13.21
CA GLY A 93 13.55 -2.19 -13.13
C GLY A 93 14.72 -3.16 -13.22
N THR A 94 15.64 -3.08 -12.27
CA THR A 94 16.82 -3.96 -12.19
C THR A 94 16.49 -5.44 -11.95
N ARG A 95 15.23 -5.77 -11.65
CA ARG A 95 14.74 -7.12 -11.38
C ARG A 95 13.78 -7.63 -12.45
N GLU A 96 13.65 -6.95 -13.59
CA GLU A 96 12.80 -7.41 -14.68
C GLU A 96 13.36 -8.68 -15.31
N VAL A 97 12.52 -9.72 -15.39
CA VAL A 97 12.86 -11.02 -15.98
C VAL A 97 12.03 -11.29 -17.23
N ASN A 98 10.73 -10.98 -17.18
CA ASN A 98 9.80 -11.17 -18.28
C ASN A 98 8.87 -9.94 -18.42
N PRO A 99 9.12 -9.04 -19.40
CA PRO A 99 8.30 -7.84 -19.60
C PRO A 99 6.82 -8.14 -19.84
N LEU A 100 6.49 -9.26 -20.49
CA LEU A 100 5.09 -9.64 -20.78
C LEU A 100 4.29 -9.89 -19.50
N ALA A 101 4.93 -10.41 -18.44
CA ALA A 101 4.26 -10.65 -17.16
C ALA A 101 3.83 -9.34 -16.47
N ASN A 102 4.40 -8.20 -16.86
CA ASN A 102 3.94 -6.89 -16.36
C ASN A 102 2.73 -6.35 -17.13
N GLU A 103 2.38 -6.94 -18.28
CA GLU A 103 1.32 -6.47 -19.15
C GLU A 103 -0.08 -6.94 -18.73
N SER A 104 -1.11 -6.42 -19.40
CA SER A 104 -2.51 -6.80 -19.19
C SER A 104 -2.99 -7.88 -20.15
N TRP A 105 -4.16 -8.48 -19.89
CA TRP A 105 -4.84 -9.34 -20.86
C TRP A 105 -5.01 -8.69 -22.23
N LYS A 106 -5.34 -7.39 -22.28
CA LYS A 106 -5.46 -6.61 -23.54
C LYS A 106 -4.14 -6.40 -24.28
N LYS A 107 -3.04 -6.75 -23.64
CA LYS A 107 -1.67 -6.69 -24.16
C LYS A 107 -1.08 -8.09 -24.30
N ASN A 108 -1.95 -9.09 -24.46
CA ASN A 108 -1.61 -10.49 -24.71
C ASN A 108 -0.87 -11.18 -23.56
N ASN A 109 -1.02 -10.71 -22.32
CA ASN A 109 -0.60 -11.48 -21.15
C ASN A 109 -1.75 -12.42 -20.72
N PRO A 110 -1.70 -13.74 -21.01
CA PRO A 110 -2.74 -14.68 -20.59
C PRO A 110 -2.76 -14.89 -19.07
N THR A 111 -1.64 -14.67 -18.40
CA THR A 111 -1.46 -14.89 -16.95
C THR A 111 -1.57 -13.60 -16.15
N HIS A 112 -2.23 -12.56 -16.69
CA HIS A 112 -2.31 -11.23 -16.07
C HIS A 112 -2.70 -11.24 -14.58
N ALA A 113 -3.68 -12.06 -14.19
CA ALA A 113 -4.11 -12.15 -12.79
C ALA A 113 -3.06 -12.83 -11.90
N GLN A 114 -2.44 -13.90 -12.39
CA GLN A 114 -1.40 -14.65 -11.70
C GLN A 114 -0.14 -13.79 -11.52
N ASP A 115 0.29 -13.12 -12.59
CA ASP A 115 1.49 -12.30 -12.61
C ASP A 115 1.35 -11.09 -11.69
N MET A 116 0.23 -10.35 -11.80
CA MET A 116 0.02 -9.21 -10.91
C MET A 116 0.03 -9.60 -9.44
N PHE A 117 -0.74 -10.64 -9.06
CA PHE A 117 -0.82 -11.06 -7.66
C PHE A 117 0.54 -11.53 -7.12
N SER A 118 1.24 -12.38 -7.86
CA SER A 118 2.54 -12.90 -7.45
C SER A 118 3.60 -11.80 -7.33
N ILE A 119 3.56 -10.78 -8.20
CA ILE A 119 4.45 -9.62 -8.12
C ILE A 119 4.21 -8.82 -6.84
N PHE A 120 2.99 -8.33 -6.60
CA PHE A 120 2.77 -7.46 -5.42
C PHE A 120 2.79 -8.23 -4.10
N HIS A 121 2.42 -9.51 -4.11
CA HIS A 121 2.60 -10.37 -2.93
C HIS A 121 4.08 -10.56 -2.62
N GLY A 122 4.91 -10.88 -3.63
CA GLY A 122 6.34 -11.03 -3.44
C GLY A 122 7.02 -9.70 -3.07
N THR A 123 6.53 -8.55 -3.53
CA THR A 123 6.98 -7.23 -3.07
C THR A 123 6.71 -7.03 -1.57
N ALA A 124 5.54 -7.44 -1.07
CA ALA A 124 5.24 -7.36 0.37
C ALA A 124 6.15 -8.27 1.21
N GLN A 125 6.44 -9.48 0.72
CA GLN A 125 7.43 -10.38 1.34
C GLN A 125 8.84 -9.78 1.33
N ASP A 126 9.26 -9.19 0.20
CA ASP A 126 10.56 -8.54 0.08
C ASP A 126 10.68 -7.35 1.05
N THR A 127 9.60 -6.57 1.22
CA THR A 127 9.56 -5.47 2.20
C THR A 127 9.79 -5.99 3.62
N SER A 128 9.09 -7.06 4.01
CA SER A 128 9.21 -7.69 5.34
C SER A 128 10.63 -8.20 5.59
N MET A 129 11.24 -8.85 4.59
CA MET A 129 12.62 -9.31 4.66
C MET A 129 13.60 -8.13 4.77
N LEU A 130 13.40 -7.06 3.99
CA LEU A 130 14.28 -5.90 4.04
C LEU A 130 14.20 -5.18 5.40
N ILE A 131 13.04 -5.19 6.07
CA ILE A 131 12.90 -4.69 7.44
C ILE A 131 13.86 -5.42 8.40
N ASP A 132 14.02 -6.75 8.28
CA ASP A 132 14.90 -7.53 9.16
C ASP A 132 16.36 -7.08 9.09
N PHE A 133 16.82 -6.71 7.89
CA PHE A 133 18.24 -6.49 7.64
C PHE A 133 18.64 -5.02 7.57
N LEU A 134 17.72 -4.10 7.27
CA LEU A 134 18.03 -2.70 6.96
C LEU A 134 18.98 -2.05 7.97
N SER A 135 18.69 -2.18 9.27
CA SER A 135 19.46 -1.56 10.35
C SER A 135 20.95 -1.96 10.32
N SER A 136 21.26 -3.22 10.02
CA SER A 136 22.64 -3.71 9.96
C SER A 136 23.48 -3.09 8.84
N TYR A 137 22.84 -2.51 7.83
CA TYR A 137 23.51 -1.84 6.71
C TYR A 137 23.59 -0.32 6.91
N VAL A 138 22.51 0.29 7.43
CA VAL A 138 22.43 1.75 7.54
C VAL A 138 22.96 2.30 8.86
N PHE A 139 22.90 1.52 9.95
CA PHE A 139 23.38 1.89 11.29
C PHE A 139 24.22 0.76 11.94
N PRO A 140 25.31 0.29 11.29
CA PRO A 140 26.11 -0.84 11.79
C PRO A 140 26.79 -0.56 13.14
N ASP A 141 26.96 0.69 13.51
CA ASP A 141 27.54 1.16 14.77
C ASP A 141 26.49 1.44 15.86
N SER A 142 25.21 1.17 15.60
CA SER A 142 24.09 1.54 16.49
C SER A 142 23.99 3.05 16.77
N SER A 143 24.47 3.90 15.85
CA SER A 143 24.32 5.37 15.95
C SER A 143 22.86 5.82 16.07
N HIS A 144 21.96 5.07 15.43
CA HIS A 144 20.50 5.25 15.46
C HIS A 144 19.78 3.90 15.62
N THR A 145 18.58 3.93 16.21
CA THR A 145 17.70 2.77 16.35
C THR A 145 16.46 2.96 15.49
N ILE A 146 16.14 1.99 14.64
CA ILE A 146 14.88 2.00 13.89
C ILE A 146 13.74 1.57 14.82
N THR A 147 12.75 2.45 15.05
CA THR A 147 11.65 2.21 16.01
C THR A 147 10.27 2.16 15.36
N LYS A 148 10.13 2.60 14.11
CA LYS A 148 8.82 2.66 13.44
C LYS A 148 8.94 2.40 11.94
N HIS A 149 8.01 1.60 11.41
CA HIS A 149 7.87 1.38 9.97
C HIS A 149 6.53 1.88 9.47
N LEU A 150 6.60 2.66 8.39
CA LEU A 150 5.48 3.14 7.61
C LEU A 150 5.64 2.62 6.18
N VAL A 151 4.54 2.43 5.47
CA VAL A 151 4.56 2.03 4.06
C VAL A 151 3.65 2.91 3.23
N LEU A 152 4.15 3.39 2.10
CA LEU A 152 3.36 4.09 1.08
C LEU A 152 3.56 3.38 -0.25
N GLY A 153 2.46 3.08 -0.92
CA GLY A 153 2.52 2.45 -2.24
C GLY A 153 1.48 2.99 -3.20
N ILE A 154 1.85 3.03 -4.47
CA ILE A 154 1.01 3.59 -5.54
C ILE A 154 0.65 2.50 -6.55
N SER A 155 -0.63 2.36 -6.87
CA SER A 155 -1.13 1.39 -7.86
C SER A 155 -0.73 -0.05 -7.51
N LEU A 156 0.17 -0.69 -8.26
CA LEU A 156 0.77 -1.98 -7.90
C LEU A 156 1.39 -1.97 -6.49
N GLY A 157 2.13 -0.90 -6.16
CA GLY A 157 2.64 -0.69 -4.82
C GLY A 157 1.53 -0.54 -3.79
N GLY A 158 0.39 0.07 -4.14
CA GLY A 158 -0.77 0.20 -3.25
C GLY A 158 -1.40 -1.15 -2.86
N HIS A 159 -1.44 -2.11 -3.79
CA HIS A 159 -1.83 -3.49 -3.48
C HIS A 159 -0.84 -4.15 -2.51
N SER A 160 0.47 -3.93 -2.72
CA SER A 160 1.52 -4.43 -1.82
C SER A 160 1.38 -3.82 -0.42
N THR A 161 1.13 -2.51 -0.31
CA THR A 161 0.93 -1.77 0.94
C THR A 161 -0.17 -2.38 1.79
N TRP A 162 -1.28 -2.79 1.18
CA TRP A 162 -2.37 -3.50 1.84
C TRP A 162 -1.94 -4.83 2.45
N GLN A 163 -1.09 -5.60 1.75
CA GLN A 163 -0.55 -6.85 2.31
C GLN A 163 0.48 -6.58 3.40
N CYS A 164 1.35 -5.58 3.22
CA CYS A 164 2.32 -5.16 4.22
C CYS A 164 1.65 -4.80 5.55
N ILE A 165 0.60 -3.96 5.53
CA ILE A 165 -0.04 -3.49 6.75
C ILE A 165 -0.82 -4.59 7.48
N ILE A 166 -1.38 -5.58 6.78
CA ILE A 166 -2.14 -6.67 7.40
C ILE A 166 -1.21 -7.77 7.91
N HIS A 167 -0.16 -8.11 7.17
CA HIS A 167 0.61 -9.33 7.42
C HIS A 167 1.94 -9.08 8.14
N ASP A 168 2.45 -7.84 8.19
CA ASP A 168 3.64 -7.50 8.98
C ASP A 168 3.25 -6.67 10.23
N PRO A 169 3.39 -7.21 11.45
CA PRO A 169 3.03 -6.49 12.67
C PRO A 169 3.94 -5.29 12.96
N ARG A 170 5.13 -5.21 12.37
CA ARG A 170 6.09 -4.10 12.58
C ARG A 170 5.69 -2.84 11.82
N ILE A 171 4.86 -2.98 10.79
CA ILE A 171 4.31 -1.87 10.01
C ILE A 171 3.02 -1.42 10.68
N THR A 172 2.99 -0.19 11.17
CA THR A 172 1.84 0.35 11.92
C THR A 172 1.07 1.42 11.15
N THR A 173 1.67 1.97 10.08
CA THR A 173 1.06 3.05 9.30
C THR A 173 1.16 2.74 7.82
N ALA A 174 0.06 2.91 7.09
CA ALA A 174 -0.01 2.65 5.65
C ALA A 174 -0.70 3.79 4.90
N VAL A 175 -0.11 4.18 3.76
CA VAL A 175 -0.72 5.08 2.77
C VAL A 175 -0.90 4.31 1.47
N VAL A 176 -2.14 3.94 1.16
CA VAL A 176 -2.54 3.20 -0.03
C VAL A 176 -3.03 4.20 -1.08
N VAL A 177 -2.25 4.43 -2.12
CA VAL A 177 -2.65 5.29 -3.24
C VAL A 177 -3.10 4.41 -4.40
N ILE A 178 -4.35 4.60 -4.85
CA ILE A 178 -4.97 3.92 -6.01
C ILE A 178 -4.72 2.40 -6.03
N GLY A 179 -4.71 1.78 -4.84
CA GLY A 179 -4.62 0.34 -4.62
C GLY A 179 -5.98 -0.24 -4.20
N CYS A 180 -6.13 -1.55 -4.33
CA CYS A 180 -7.38 -2.26 -4.01
C CYS A 180 -7.18 -3.34 -2.94
N PRO A 181 -8.05 -3.41 -1.91
CA PRO A 181 -8.05 -4.48 -0.92
C PRO A 181 -8.83 -5.73 -1.34
N ASP A 182 -9.50 -5.74 -2.50
CA ASP A 182 -10.27 -6.88 -3.02
C ASP A 182 -9.80 -7.25 -4.44
N TYR A 183 -8.74 -8.06 -4.49
CA TYR A 183 -8.15 -8.46 -5.76
C TYR A 183 -9.07 -9.34 -6.61
N LYS A 184 -9.91 -10.18 -5.97
CA LYS A 184 -10.88 -11.03 -6.65
C LYS A 184 -11.89 -10.17 -7.43
N PHE A 185 -12.47 -9.17 -6.77
CA PHE A 185 -13.42 -8.28 -7.43
C PHE A 185 -12.76 -7.42 -8.51
N LEU A 186 -11.55 -6.90 -8.25
CA LEU A 186 -10.79 -6.15 -9.25
C LEU A 186 -10.50 -6.98 -10.51
N MET A 187 -10.09 -8.24 -10.37
CA MET A 187 -9.83 -9.11 -11.53
C MET A 187 -11.10 -9.48 -12.29
N ALA A 188 -12.22 -9.73 -11.59
CA ALA A 188 -13.51 -9.97 -12.23
C ALA A 188 -13.98 -8.76 -13.06
N ASP A 189 -13.87 -7.54 -12.53
CA ASP A 189 -14.18 -6.31 -13.28
C ASP A 189 -13.28 -6.14 -14.51
N ARG A 190 -11.97 -6.42 -14.38
CA ARG A 190 -11.04 -6.36 -15.51
C ARG A 190 -11.30 -7.45 -16.56
N ALA A 191 -11.69 -8.65 -16.14
CA ALA A 191 -12.05 -9.75 -17.04
C ALA A 191 -13.28 -9.37 -17.87
N LYS A 192 -14.31 -8.81 -17.21
CA LYS A 192 -15.48 -8.22 -17.87
C LYS A 192 -15.09 -7.16 -18.90
N LYS A 193 -14.29 -6.17 -18.50
CA LYS A 193 -13.83 -5.07 -19.38
C LYS A 193 -12.92 -5.54 -20.51
N SER A 194 -12.30 -6.70 -20.37
CA SER A 194 -11.44 -7.33 -21.38
C SER A 194 -12.17 -8.33 -22.26
N LYS A 195 -13.45 -8.61 -21.96
CA LYS A 195 -14.30 -9.58 -22.69
C LYS A 195 -13.65 -10.97 -22.76
N LEU A 196 -13.03 -11.41 -21.66
CA LEU A 196 -12.46 -12.76 -21.59
C LEU A 196 -13.57 -13.79 -21.73
N SER A 197 -13.30 -14.86 -22.48
CA SER A 197 -14.27 -15.94 -22.70
C SER A 197 -14.72 -16.56 -21.38
N THR A 198 -13.78 -16.79 -20.46
CA THR A 198 -14.00 -17.31 -19.09
C THR A 198 -14.92 -16.44 -18.23
N TRP A 199 -15.05 -15.16 -18.56
CA TRP A 199 -16.03 -14.27 -17.94
C TRP A 199 -17.34 -14.24 -18.73
N THR A 200 -17.27 -14.05 -20.06
CA THR A 200 -18.47 -13.85 -20.88
C THR A 200 -19.34 -15.10 -21.01
N SER A 201 -18.78 -16.31 -20.91
CA SER A 201 -19.54 -17.57 -21.07
C SER A 201 -20.56 -17.82 -19.98
N SER A 202 -20.31 -17.33 -18.76
CA SER A 202 -21.14 -17.57 -17.57
C SER A 202 -21.62 -16.28 -16.91
N GLU A 203 -21.46 -15.14 -17.59
CA GLU A 203 -21.54 -13.80 -16.99
C GLU A 203 -20.76 -13.69 -15.68
N GLY A 204 -19.63 -14.40 -15.62
CA GLY A 204 -18.66 -14.33 -14.54
C GLY A 204 -18.84 -15.26 -13.36
N LYS A 205 -19.93 -16.03 -13.31
CA LYS A 205 -20.17 -17.03 -12.27
C LYS A 205 -19.01 -18.02 -12.11
N ASP A 206 -18.38 -18.41 -13.23
CA ASP A 206 -17.34 -19.43 -13.26
C ASP A 206 -15.93 -18.84 -13.43
N PHE A 207 -15.78 -17.52 -13.30
CA PHE A 207 -14.49 -16.86 -13.53
C PHE A 207 -13.45 -17.22 -12.47
N LEU A 208 -13.83 -17.21 -11.19
CA LEU A 208 -12.97 -17.68 -10.11
C LEU A 208 -12.86 -19.21 -10.20
N GLY A 209 -11.65 -19.72 -10.40
CA GLY A 209 -11.40 -21.12 -10.72
C GLY A 209 -11.20 -21.41 -12.21
N SER A 210 -11.40 -20.43 -13.09
CA SER A 210 -11.16 -20.55 -14.54
C SER A 210 -9.67 -20.55 -14.90
N THR A 211 -9.33 -20.71 -16.18
CA THR A 211 -7.93 -20.60 -16.65
C THR A 211 -7.34 -19.19 -16.49
N ASP A 212 -8.17 -18.15 -16.55
CA ASP A 212 -7.75 -16.75 -16.36
C ASP A 212 -7.65 -16.36 -14.87
N TYR A 213 -8.25 -17.16 -13.98
CA TYR A 213 -8.13 -17.02 -12.52
C TYR A 213 -8.16 -18.41 -11.86
N PRO A 214 -7.06 -19.18 -11.92
CA PRO A 214 -7.06 -20.59 -11.55
C PRO A 214 -7.25 -20.82 -10.06
N LYS A 215 -7.64 -22.04 -9.67
CA LYS A 215 -7.83 -22.42 -8.26
C LYS A 215 -6.61 -22.09 -7.39
N GLY A 216 -5.39 -22.32 -7.89
CA GLY A 216 -4.18 -21.97 -7.15
C GLY A 216 -4.07 -20.47 -6.83
N LEU A 217 -4.56 -19.60 -7.72
CA LEU A 217 -4.66 -18.17 -7.46
C LEU A 217 -5.78 -17.85 -6.46
N CYS A 218 -6.93 -18.53 -6.53
CA CYS A 218 -7.96 -18.43 -5.49
C CYS A 218 -7.37 -18.73 -4.11
N ASP A 219 -6.71 -19.87 -3.95
CA ASP A 219 -6.11 -20.30 -2.68
C ASP A 219 -5.06 -19.28 -2.17
N ALA A 220 -4.24 -18.72 -3.06
CA ALA A 220 -3.27 -17.68 -2.72
C ALA A 220 -3.95 -16.37 -2.27
N THR A 221 -5.01 -15.96 -2.96
CA THR A 221 -5.75 -14.74 -2.63
C THR A 221 -6.53 -14.88 -1.34
N ASP A 222 -7.16 -16.03 -1.07
CA ASP A 222 -7.83 -16.30 0.21
C ASP A 222 -6.89 -16.20 1.41
N LYS A 223 -5.60 -16.49 1.19
CA LYS A 223 -4.58 -16.40 2.23
C LYS A 223 -4.04 -14.98 2.45
N TRP A 224 -3.89 -14.18 1.40
CA TRP A 224 -3.07 -12.96 1.44
C TRP A 224 -3.78 -11.67 1.05
N ASP A 225 -4.88 -11.74 0.28
CA ASP A 225 -5.66 -10.55 -0.09
C ASP A 225 -6.45 -10.02 1.13
N PRO A 226 -6.45 -8.71 1.41
CA PRO A 226 -7.08 -8.13 2.60
C PRO A 226 -8.54 -8.56 2.81
N LYS A 227 -9.38 -8.36 1.78
CA LYS A 227 -10.82 -8.63 1.88
C LYS A 227 -11.05 -10.13 2.03
N ALA A 228 -10.39 -10.94 1.21
CA ALA A 228 -10.56 -12.39 1.26
C ALA A 228 -10.10 -12.97 2.61
N PHE A 229 -8.93 -12.55 3.11
CA PHE A 229 -8.36 -13.05 4.36
C PHE A 229 -9.14 -12.61 5.60
N LEU A 230 -9.50 -11.33 5.71
CA LEU A 230 -10.15 -10.80 6.92
C LEU A 230 -11.65 -11.08 6.95
N VAL A 231 -12.32 -11.02 5.79
CA VAL A 231 -13.78 -10.97 5.73
C VAL A 231 -14.37 -12.13 4.92
N GLY A 232 -13.62 -12.67 3.95
CA GLY A 232 -14.15 -13.63 2.99
C GLY A 232 -15.41 -13.06 2.32
N ASP A 233 -16.53 -13.78 2.40
CA ASP A 233 -17.82 -13.32 1.86
C ASP A 233 -18.71 -12.60 2.90
N LYS A 234 -18.20 -12.33 4.11
CA LYS A 234 -18.99 -11.87 5.28
C LYS A 234 -18.96 -10.36 5.47
N LEU A 235 -19.27 -9.58 4.42
CA LEU A 235 -19.32 -8.11 4.50
C LEU A 235 -20.44 -7.58 5.44
N GLN A 236 -21.31 -8.45 5.93
CA GLN A 236 -22.32 -8.15 6.95
C GLN A 236 -22.31 -9.27 8.00
N PRO A 237 -21.32 -9.29 8.91
CA PRO A 237 -21.17 -10.41 9.83
C PRO A 237 -22.31 -10.44 10.87
N THR A 238 -22.85 -11.63 11.14
CA THR A 238 -23.77 -11.86 12.27
C THR A 238 -23.06 -11.63 13.61
N GLU A 239 -23.81 -11.49 14.71
CA GLU A 239 -23.22 -11.32 16.05
C GLU A 239 -22.23 -12.44 16.43
N ASP A 240 -22.53 -13.69 16.07
CA ASP A 240 -21.62 -14.80 16.33
C ASP A 240 -20.37 -14.77 15.42
N GLN A 241 -20.52 -14.31 14.18
CA GLN A 241 -19.38 -14.10 13.30
C GLN A 241 -18.49 -12.95 13.82
N LYS A 242 -19.07 -11.86 14.33
CA LYS A 242 -18.32 -10.75 14.95
C LYS A 242 -17.44 -11.22 16.10
N LYS A 243 -17.94 -12.12 16.96
CA LYS A 243 -17.15 -12.72 18.06
C LYS A 243 -15.90 -13.44 17.55
N THR A 244 -16.00 -14.11 16.40
CA THR A 244 -14.87 -14.84 15.78
C THR A 244 -13.92 -13.91 15.04
N LEU A 245 -14.44 -12.86 14.40
CA LEU A 245 -13.63 -11.88 13.66
C LEU A 245 -12.83 -10.96 14.57
N ARG A 246 -13.39 -10.57 15.72
CA ARG A 246 -12.79 -9.55 16.59
C ARG A 246 -11.35 -9.88 17.04
N PRO A 247 -11.00 -11.10 17.49
CA PRO A 247 -9.61 -11.45 17.82
C PRO A 247 -8.66 -11.31 16.63
N LEU A 248 -9.09 -11.77 15.44
CA LEU A 248 -8.31 -11.63 14.21
C LEU A 248 -8.08 -10.16 13.86
N LEU A 249 -9.12 -9.31 13.93
CA LEU A 249 -9.00 -7.89 13.64
C LEU A 249 -8.13 -7.16 14.66
N LYS A 250 -8.21 -7.53 15.93
CA LYS A 250 -7.29 -7.02 16.96
C LYS A 250 -5.84 -7.37 16.62
N GLU A 251 -5.56 -8.62 16.26
CA GLU A 251 -4.20 -9.06 15.90
C GLU A 251 -3.69 -8.36 14.64
N LYS A 252 -4.54 -8.24 13.61
CA LYS A 252 -4.12 -7.79 12.28
C LYS A 252 -4.22 -6.29 12.05
N LEU A 253 -5.11 -5.60 12.75
CA LEU A 253 -5.38 -4.18 12.54
C LEU A 253 -5.29 -3.34 13.83
N GLY A 254 -5.24 -3.94 15.01
CA GLY A 254 -5.17 -3.19 16.27
C GLY A 254 -4.03 -2.16 16.28
N GLY A 255 -4.35 -0.91 16.60
CA GLY A 255 -3.43 0.23 16.64
C GLY A 255 -2.91 0.69 15.26
N LYS A 256 -3.39 0.11 14.15
CA LYS A 256 -2.91 0.46 12.81
C LYS A 256 -3.61 1.69 12.26
N HIS A 257 -2.84 2.51 11.56
CA HIS A 257 -3.30 3.75 10.94
C HIS A 257 -3.22 3.61 9.42
N ILE A 258 -4.36 3.68 8.74
CA ILE A 258 -4.48 3.40 7.31
C ILE A 258 -5.10 4.60 6.63
N MET A 259 -4.45 5.09 5.58
CA MET A 259 -5.00 6.07 4.67
C MET A 259 -5.17 5.44 3.28
N CYS A 260 -6.35 5.60 2.70
CA CYS A 260 -6.66 5.25 1.32
C CYS A 260 -6.88 6.53 0.52
N LEU A 261 -6.17 6.66 -0.60
CA LEU A 261 -6.25 7.77 -1.54
C LEU A 261 -6.67 7.23 -2.91
N SER A 262 -7.88 7.56 -3.37
CA SER A 262 -8.47 6.99 -4.59
C SER A 262 -8.90 8.06 -5.59
N GLY A 263 -8.78 7.79 -6.88
CA GLY A 263 -9.31 8.66 -7.94
C GLY A 263 -10.77 8.32 -8.26
N GLY A 264 -11.66 9.30 -8.21
CA GLY A 264 -13.09 9.13 -8.48
C GLY A 264 -13.38 8.76 -9.95
N LYS A 265 -12.47 9.10 -10.88
CA LYS A 265 -12.55 8.74 -12.30
C LYS A 265 -11.60 7.61 -12.69
N ASP A 266 -10.97 6.94 -11.73
CA ASP A 266 -10.05 5.84 -12.00
C ASP A 266 -10.78 4.67 -12.67
N LYS A 267 -10.35 4.29 -13.87
CA LYS A 267 -10.91 3.17 -14.64
C LYS A 267 -10.07 1.90 -14.54
N LEU A 268 -8.84 1.99 -14.04
CA LEU A 268 -7.88 0.89 -13.90
C LEU A 268 -7.95 0.23 -12.53
N VAL A 269 -8.13 1.02 -11.49
CA VAL A 269 -8.43 0.56 -10.12
C VAL A 269 -9.64 1.35 -9.62
N PRO A 270 -10.86 1.04 -10.10
CA PRO A 270 -12.04 1.78 -9.72
C PRO A 270 -12.28 1.72 -8.21
N TYR A 271 -12.60 2.87 -7.59
CA TYR A 271 -12.91 2.93 -6.16
C TYR A 271 -14.03 1.95 -5.75
N THR A 272 -14.96 1.66 -6.66
CA THR A 272 -16.05 0.69 -6.44
C THR A 272 -15.56 -0.72 -6.14
N CYS A 273 -14.34 -1.10 -6.53
CA CYS A 273 -13.75 -2.39 -6.17
C CYS A 273 -13.29 -2.41 -4.70
N SER A 274 -12.89 -1.26 -4.15
CA SER A 274 -12.44 -1.12 -2.76
C SER A 274 -13.60 -0.80 -1.80
N ALA A 275 -14.61 -0.08 -2.27
CA ALA A 275 -15.70 0.46 -1.47
C ALA A 275 -16.38 -0.57 -0.55
N PRO A 276 -16.75 -1.79 -0.99
CA PRO A 276 -17.43 -2.74 -0.10
C PRO A 276 -16.60 -3.10 1.15
N PHE A 277 -15.30 -3.35 0.98
CA PHE A 277 -14.40 -3.65 2.10
C PHE A 277 -14.15 -2.42 2.97
N LEU A 278 -13.94 -1.25 2.36
CA LEU A 278 -13.71 -0.01 3.10
C LEU A 278 -14.94 0.42 3.89
N ASP A 279 -16.13 0.28 3.33
CA ASP A 279 -17.40 0.57 4.01
C ASP A 279 -17.60 -0.38 5.19
N TRP A 280 -17.33 -1.67 5.02
CA TRP A 280 -17.35 -2.63 6.12
C TRP A 280 -16.37 -2.25 7.24
N LEU A 281 -15.13 -1.87 6.89
CA LEU A 281 -14.12 -1.47 7.87
C LEU A 281 -14.53 -0.16 8.57
N LYS A 282 -15.05 0.83 7.82
CA LYS A 282 -15.56 2.10 8.36
C LYS A 282 -16.70 1.88 9.34
N THR A 283 -17.72 1.10 8.98
CA THR A 283 -18.81 0.73 9.89
C THR A 283 -18.29 0.00 11.12
N GLY A 284 -17.25 -0.81 10.95
CA GLY A 284 -16.62 -1.56 12.02
C GLY A 284 -15.90 -0.71 13.08
N VAL A 285 -15.16 0.31 12.62
CA VAL A 285 -14.35 1.20 13.47
C VAL A 285 -15.02 2.55 13.75
N ASP A 286 -16.30 2.69 13.37
CA ASP A 286 -17.08 3.89 13.64
C ASP A 286 -17.07 4.24 15.13
N LYS A 287 -16.91 5.52 15.45
CA LYS A 287 -16.69 5.98 16.83
C LYS A 287 -17.90 5.75 17.72
N GLU A 288 -19.11 5.81 17.16
CA GLU A 288 -20.35 5.78 17.94
C GLU A 288 -20.98 4.38 17.94
N SER A 289 -20.94 3.70 16.79
CA SER A 289 -21.67 2.46 16.53
C SER A 289 -20.79 1.27 16.14
N GLY A 290 -19.48 1.47 16.03
CA GLY A 290 -18.55 0.45 15.54
C GLY A 290 -18.42 -0.75 16.48
N TRP A 291 -18.56 -1.96 15.93
CA TRP A 291 -18.50 -3.21 16.70
C TRP A 291 -17.07 -3.66 17.03
N PHE A 292 -16.03 -2.96 16.57
CA PHE A 292 -14.63 -3.15 16.95
C PHE A 292 -13.84 -1.83 17.02
N ASN A 293 -14.50 -0.74 17.43
CA ASN A 293 -13.92 0.60 17.51
C ASN A 293 -12.93 0.82 18.68
N ASP A 294 -12.83 -0.13 19.61
CA ASP A 294 -11.94 -0.10 20.77
C ASP A 294 -10.51 -0.61 20.49
N GLN A 295 -10.19 -0.86 19.21
CA GLN A 295 -8.88 -1.40 18.81
C GLN A 295 -7.87 -0.32 18.42
N GLY A 296 -8.17 0.98 18.60
CA GLY A 296 -7.23 2.06 18.29
C GLY A 296 -6.91 2.21 16.79
N ILE A 297 -7.81 1.74 15.91
CA ILE A 297 -7.63 1.81 14.46
C ILE A 297 -7.92 3.24 13.98
N VAL A 298 -7.07 3.78 13.12
CA VAL A 298 -7.33 5.02 12.38
C VAL A 298 -7.52 4.66 10.91
N LEU A 299 -8.65 5.08 10.32
CA LEU A 299 -8.91 4.91 8.89
C LEU A 299 -9.27 6.25 8.25
N GLU A 300 -8.46 6.70 7.30
CA GLU A 300 -8.80 7.80 6.41
C GLU A 300 -9.10 7.26 5.01
N ASP A 301 -10.29 7.54 4.47
CA ASP A 301 -10.71 7.13 3.13
C ASP A 301 -11.04 8.39 2.32
N ILE A 302 -10.14 8.77 1.43
CA ILE A 302 -10.19 10.03 0.71
C ILE A 302 -10.24 9.77 -0.80
N VAL A 303 -11.25 10.36 -1.44
CA VAL A 303 -11.46 10.25 -2.90
C VAL A 303 -11.30 11.63 -3.53
N ASP A 304 -10.35 11.77 -4.45
CA ASP A 304 -10.28 12.94 -5.34
C ASP A 304 -11.26 12.70 -6.50
N GLU A 305 -12.42 13.37 -6.49
CA GLU A 305 -13.51 13.12 -7.44
C GLU A 305 -13.12 13.41 -8.89
N THR A 306 -12.09 14.24 -9.10
CA THR A 306 -11.65 14.65 -10.42
C THR A 306 -10.56 13.78 -10.99
N ALA A 307 -9.80 13.09 -10.13
CA ALA A 307 -8.62 12.35 -10.50
C ALA A 307 -8.92 11.00 -11.18
N GLY A 308 -8.08 10.66 -12.15
CA GLY A 308 -8.06 9.36 -12.82
C GLY A 308 -7.22 8.32 -12.08
N HIS A 309 -6.43 7.53 -12.83
CA HIS A 309 -5.43 6.62 -12.26
C HIS A 309 -4.11 7.36 -12.04
N GLU A 310 -4.10 8.28 -11.08
CA GLU A 310 -2.98 9.21 -10.86
C GLU A 310 -2.80 9.54 -9.37
N TYR A 311 -1.61 9.99 -9.01
CA TYR A 311 -1.31 10.53 -7.69
C TYR A 311 -1.45 12.06 -7.74
N SER A 312 -2.67 12.54 -7.54
CA SER A 312 -3.01 13.95 -7.72
C SER A 312 -2.29 14.86 -6.71
N ALA A 313 -2.24 16.17 -6.99
CA ALA A 313 -1.65 17.15 -6.07
C ALA A 313 -2.30 17.11 -4.68
N LYS A 314 -3.61 16.89 -4.60
CA LYS A 314 -4.33 16.81 -3.34
C LYS A 314 -3.97 15.53 -2.56
N MET A 315 -3.83 14.41 -3.28
CA MET A 315 -3.35 13.16 -2.67
C MET A 315 -1.94 13.29 -2.11
N LYS A 316 -1.04 14.00 -2.81
CA LYS A 316 0.33 14.27 -2.35
C LYS A 316 0.34 14.99 -1.00
N VAL A 317 -0.49 16.03 -0.87
CA VAL A 317 -0.63 16.81 0.38
C VAL A 317 -1.14 15.93 1.52
N GLU A 318 -2.20 15.17 1.30
CA GLU A 318 -2.79 14.32 2.35
C GLU A 318 -1.85 13.19 2.79
N ALA A 319 -1.12 12.57 1.85
CA ALA A 319 -0.14 11.54 2.16
C ALA A 319 0.99 12.07 3.06
N VAL A 320 1.60 13.21 2.69
CA VAL A 320 2.68 13.82 3.48
C VAL A 320 2.19 14.24 4.86
N ARG A 321 1.00 14.86 4.94
CA ARG A 321 0.36 15.20 6.22
C ARG A 321 0.23 13.96 7.10
N PHE A 322 -0.37 12.89 6.57
CA PHE A 322 -0.66 11.69 7.34
C PHE A 322 0.61 11.00 7.84
N ILE A 323 1.65 10.93 7.02
CA ILE A 323 2.96 10.41 7.42
C ILE A 323 3.50 11.20 8.62
N SER A 324 3.58 12.52 8.50
CA SER A 324 4.19 13.34 9.53
C SER A 324 3.36 13.43 10.81
N GLU A 325 2.03 13.42 10.73
CA GLU A 325 1.17 13.33 11.90
C GLU A 325 1.36 12.00 12.63
N ASN A 326 1.48 10.89 11.90
CA ASN A 326 1.78 9.59 12.49
C ASN A 326 3.16 9.53 13.17
N LEU A 327 4.13 10.34 12.73
CA LEU A 327 5.45 10.41 13.35
C LEU A 327 5.47 11.26 14.62
N ALA A 328 4.62 12.29 14.70
CA ALA A 328 4.57 13.24 15.80
C ALA A 328 4.10 12.66 17.16
N GLY A 329 3.51 11.46 17.19
CA GLY A 329 3.18 10.73 18.42
C GLY A 329 1.67 10.58 18.70
N GLU A 330 1.34 9.93 19.82
CA GLU A 330 -0.05 9.64 20.23
C GLU A 330 -0.87 10.93 20.39
N GLY A 331 -2.07 10.95 19.77
CA GLY A 331 -3.02 12.06 19.85
C GLY A 331 -3.07 12.99 18.64
N SER A 332 -2.12 12.91 17.70
CA SER A 332 -2.17 13.67 16.43
C SER A 332 -3.30 13.21 15.52
N LEU A 333 -3.52 11.90 15.47
CA LEU A 333 -4.64 11.25 14.80
C LEU A 333 -5.47 10.49 15.83
N LYS A 334 -6.79 10.72 15.81
CA LYS A 334 -7.73 10.05 16.72
C LYS A 334 -8.29 8.81 16.05
N ALA A 335 -8.34 7.69 16.79
CA ALA A 335 -8.99 6.45 16.36
C ALA A 335 -10.39 6.71 15.79
N GLY A 336 -10.78 5.94 14.79
CA GLY A 336 -12.03 6.08 14.03
C GLY A 336 -11.79 6.47 12.57
N THR A 337 -12.85 6.97 11.91
CA THR A 337 -12.86 7.22 10.47
C THR A 337 -12.83 8.70 10.10
N ARG A 338 -12.06 9.07 9.07
CA ARG A 338 -12.24 10.32 8.30
C ARG A 338 -12.56 9.94 6.86
N THR A 339 -13.72 10.36 6.36
CA THR A 339 -14.06 10.27 4.94
C THR A 339 -14.07 11.66 4.34
N SER A 340 -13.44 11.84 3.19
CA SER A 340 -13.42 13.14 2.52
C SER A 340 -13.45 12.98 0.99
N LYS A 341 -14.11 13.93 0.34
CA LYS A 341 -14.03 14.16 -1.10
C LYS A 341 -13.20 15.42 -1.28
N ILE A 342 -12.05 15.31 -1.95
CA ILE A 342 -11.08 16.40 -2.03
C ILE A 342 -11.02 17.03 -3.41
#